data_AF-A0A376GD46-F1
#
_entry.id   AF-A0A376GD46-F1
#
_cell.length_a   1.000
_cell.length_b   1.000
_cell.length_c   1.000
_cell.angle_alpha   90.00
_cell.angle_beta   90.00
_cell.angle_gamma   90.00
#
_symmetry.space_group_name_H-M   'P 1'
#
loop_
_entity.id
_entity.type
_entity.pdbx_description
1 polymer ?
#
loop_
_entity_poly.entity_id
_entity_poly.type
_entity_poly.pdbx_seq_one_letter_code
_entity_poly.pdbx_strand_id
1 'polypeptide(L)'
;MEKNQFIYNEQYEGMEGIVLESRGGSKNSDNYRNPDYKLLRRYILNILQQTNETEVEIYIASRNSTYKNLSERLICINNTTKFDFNKIDIEEFEKKLNEAVSLKGQKPGAKGGNDTKKLFFKTKYSFQKVNQNKIRIHTEAKLDDTKEDIQLEKILNEFIFDFNRPQNNSSELKLIVNNLQEELFQFISSKLPSYNWKKEYMPSSLRKDSIDIYGFNHNENKSIVIELDPHRADSIAKKFVSRIALLKDENVSYIAFLYPGTEKMPKNEAIKYCNDCTEIANIMSNSNSTKEFLGYFFN
;
A
#
# COMPACT_ATOMS: atom_id res chain seq x y z
N MET A 1 -4.33 11.97 20.27
CA MET A 1 -3.21 11.80 19.31
C MET A 1 -3.24 10.36 18.85
N GLU A 2 -3.88 10.10 17.71
CA GLU A 2 -4.01 8.76 17.14
C GLU A 2 -2.63 8.26 16.68
N LYS A 3 -2.04 7.35 17.47
CA LYS A 3 -0.70 6.77 17.30
C LYS A 3 -0.74 5.43 16.54
N ASN A 4 -1.54 5.34 15.49
CA ASN A 4 -1.63 4.11 14.68
C ASN A 4 -0.79 4.17 13.40
N GLN A 5 0.00 5.23 13.20
CA GLN A 5 0.94 5.30 12.08
C GLN A 5 2.30 4.70 12.48
N PHE A 6 2.68 3.60 11.84
CA PHE A 6 3.97 2.93 12.07
C PHE A 6 5.07 3.31 11.06
N ILE A 7 4.73 4.06 10.01
CA ILE A 7 5.68 4.67 9.07
C ILE A 7 5.30 6.12 8.83
N TYR A 8 6.23 7.06 9.01
CA TYR A 8 5.99 8.49 8.84
C TYR A 8 7.29 9.26 8.58
N ASN A 9 7.22 10.49 8.06
CA ASN A 9 8.40 11.37 8.00
C ASN A 9 8.63 12.04 9.36
N GLU A 10 9.87 12.07 9.84
CA GLU A 10 10.23 12.77 11.07
C GLU A 10 11.60 13.43 10.93
N GLN A 11 11.87 14.41 11.78
CA GLN A 11 13.23 14.88 12.06
C GLN A 11 13.82 14.00 13.17
N TYR A 12 14.93 13.31 12.89
CA TYR A 12 15.67 12.50 13.85
C TYR A 12 17.10 13.00 13.95
N GLU A 13 17.49 13.50 15.14
CA GLU A 13 18.84 14.02 15.40
C GLU A 13 19.28 15.10 14.38
N GLY A 14 18.34 15.96 13.97
CA GLY A 14 18.55 17.02 12.98
C GLY A 14 18.58 16.56 11.52
N MET A 15 18.26 15.30 11.24
CA MET A 15 18.15 14.75 9.90
C MET A 15 16.69 14.50 9.54
N GLU A 16 16.32 14.76 8.29
CA GLU A 16 15.00 14.40 7.76
C GLU A 16 15.03 13.00 7.13
N GLY A 17 13.93 12.28 7.26
CA GLY A 17 13.79 10.97 6.65
C GLY A 17 12.55 10.22 7.10
N ILE A 18 12.51 8.93 6.77
CA ILE A 18 11.40 8.03 7.07
C ILE A 18 11.68 7.30 8.38
N VAL A 19 10.70 7.29 9.27
CA VAL A 19 10.70 6.48 10.49
C VAL A 19 9.85 5.24 10.29
N LEU A 20 10.35 4.08 10.74
CA LEU A 20 9.59 2.84 10.92
C LEU A 20 9.57 2.50 12.41
N GLU A 21 8.39 2.51 13.04
CA GLU A 21 8.20 2.14 14.45
C GLU A 21 8.51 0.67 14.70
N SER A 22 9.02 0.34 15.89
CA SER A 22 9.32 -1.06 16.24
C SER A 22 8.04 -1.90 16.41
N ARG A 23 8.14 -3.20 16.13
CA ARG A 23 7.16 -4.18 16.62
C ARG A 23 7.31 -4.38 18.13
N GLY A 24 6.20 -4.48 18.83
CA GLY A 24 6.17 -4.66 20.28
C GLY A 24 5.05 -5.59 20.71
N GLY A 25 5.21 -6.18 21.89
CA GLY A 25 4.21 -7.06 22.51
C GLY A 25 4.05 -8.42 21.84
N SER A 26 3.52 -9.38 22.60
CA SER A 26 2.98 -10.62 22.06
C SER A 26 1.56 -10.38 21.54
N LYS A 27 1.07 -11.27 20.67
CA LYS A 27 -0.32 -11.19 20.22
C LYS A 27 -1.24 -11.23 21.46
N ASN A 28 -2.16 -10.26 21.55
CA ASN A 28 -3.08 -10.03 22.68
C ASN A 28 -2.48 -9.41 23.96
N SER A 29 -1.24 -8.92 23.95
CA SER A 29 -0.72 -8.10 25.06
C SER A 29 -1.07 -6.62 24.90
N ASP A 30 -1.18 -5.88 26.01
CA ASP A 30 -1.48 -4.43 26.01
C ASP A 30 -0.46 -3.59 25.24
N ASN A 31 0.75 -4.10 25.05
CA ASN A 31 1.83 -3.48 24.29
C ASN A 31 1.99 -4.06 22.88
N TYR A 32 1.00 -4.81 22.37
CA TYR A 32 0.97 -5.34 21.00
C TYR A 32 0.88 -4.21 19.99
N ARG A 33 1.91 -4.06 19.15
CA ARG A 33 1.97 -3.01 18.13
C ARG A 33 2.82 -3.39 16.93
N ASN A 34 2.51 -2.76 15.80
CA ASN A 34 3.15 -2.96 14.50
C ASN A 34 3.36 -4.44 14.12
N PRO A 35 2.29 -5.24 14.04
CA PRO A 35 2.41 -6.65 13.66
C PRO A 35 2.95 -6.85 12.25
N ASP A 36 2.74 -5.85 11.38
CA ASP A 36 3.12 -5.87 9.96
C ASP A 36 4.52 -5.27 9.71
N TYR A 37 5.34 -5.12 10.75
CA TYR A 37 6.66 -4.47 10.67
C TYR A 37 7.51 -4.89 9.46
N LYS A 38 7.55 -6.18 9.14
CA LYS A 38 8.36 -6.70 8.03
C LYS A 38 7.81 -6.26 6.68
N LEU A 39 6.49 -6.31 6.51
CA LEU A 39 5.80 -5.82 5.32
C LEU A 39 6.01 -4.32 5.14
N LEU A 40 5.88 -3.55 6.22
CA LEU A 40 6.11 -2.11 6.25
C LEU A 40 7.56 -1.75 5.89
N ARG A 41 8.53 -2.52 6.39
CA ARG A 41 9.93 -2.33 6.03
C ARG A 41 10.19 -2.64 4.56
N ARG A 42 9.68 -3.77 4.05
CA ARG A 42 9.78 -4.14 2.62
C ARG A 42 9.21 -3.04 1.74
N TYR A 43 8.05 -2.48 2.12
CA TYR A 43 7.44 -1.34 1.44
C TYR A 43 8.37 -0.12 1.37
N ILE A 44 9.04 0.25 2.48
CA ILE A 44 10.04 1.34 2.47
C ILE A 44 11.17 1.02 1.50
N LEU A 45 11.74 -0.19 1.55
CA LEU A 45 12.84 -0.59 0.67
C LEU A 45 12.45 -0.49 -0.81
N ASN A 46 11.25 -0.95 -1.16
CA ASN A 46 10.72 -0.88 -2.52
C ASN A 46 10.52 0.57 -2.98
N ILE A 47 9.99 1.45 -2.12
CA ILE A 47 9.87 2.88 -2.43
C ILE A 47 11.24 3.46 -2.76
N LEU A 48 12.22 3.22 -1.91
CA LEU A 48 13.58 3.77 -2.10
C LEU A 48 14.17 3.31 -3.43
N GLN A 49 13.88 2.09 -3.86
CA GLN A 49 14.27 1.57 -5.19
C GLN A 49 13.48 2.22 -6.32
N GLN A 50 12.14 2.28 -6.24
CA GLN A 50 11.28 2.90 -7.26
C GLN A 50 11.57 4.39 -7.45
N THR A 51 11.98 5.08 -6.39
CA THR A 51 12.32 6.50 -6.42
C THR A 51 13.80 6.76 -6.67
N ASN A 52 14.56 5.70 -7.00
CA ASN A 52 15.97 5.74 -7.34
C ASN A 52 16.86 6.43 -6.30
N GLU A 53 16.61 6.17 -5.00
CA GLU A 53 17.38 6.79 -3.91
C GLU A 53 18.78 6.17 -3.79
N THR A 54 19.81 7.00 -3.98
CA THR A 54 21.19 6.53 -4.10
C THR A 54 22.06 6.72 -2.85
N GLU A 55 21.60 7.53 -1.89
CA GLU A 55 22.39 7.99 -0.74
C GLU A 55 21.68 7.70 0.59
N VAL A 56 21.06 6.51 0.70
CA VAL A 56 20.25 6.17 1.88
C VAL A 56 21.13 5.70 3.04
N GLU A 57 20.95 6.28 4.23
CA GLU A 57 21.58 5.83 5.47
C GLU A 57 20.49 5.28 6.43
N ILE A 58 20.75 4.15 7.10
CA ILE A 58 19.77 3.51 7.98
C ILE A 58 20.29 3.52 9.42
N TYR A 59 19.46 3.95 10.37
CA TYR A 59 19.81 4.09 11.78
C TYR A 59 18.87 3.33 12.70
N ILE A 60 19.40 2.82 13.81
CA ILE A 60 18.59 2.39 14.96
C ILE A 60 18.08 3.63 15.71
N ALA A 61 16.79 3.91 15.57
CA ALA A 61 16.13 5.08 16.17
C ALA A 61 15.39 4.75 17.49
N SER A 62 15.62 3.57 18.07
CA SER A 62 15.07 3.22 19.39
C SER A 62 15.79 3.95 20.53
N ARG A 63 15.05 4.35 21.56
CA ARG A 63 15.60 4.94 22.79
C ARG A 63 16.25 3.85 23.64
N ASN A 64 17.45 3.43 23.26
CA ASN A 64 18.29 2.52 24.02
C ASN A 64 19.54 3.28 24.50
N SER A 65 19.79 3.25 25.82
CA SER A 65 20.93 3.90 26.49
C SER A 65 22.29 3.30 26.15
N THR A 66 22.31 2.14 25.47
CA THR A 66 23.55 1.49 25.04
C THR A 66 24.27 2.28 23.94
N TYR A 67 23.54 3.07 23.15
CA TYR A 67 24.12 3.90 22.08
C TYR A 67 24.48 5.29 22.62
N LYS A 68 25.76 5.63 22.63
CA LYS A 68 26.28 6.90 23.15
C LYS A 68 26.26 8.03 22.13
N ASN A 69 26.31 7.68 20.84
CA ASN A 69 26.39 8.63 19.74
C ASN A 69 25.61 8.11 18.51
N LEU A 70 25.43 8.97 17.52
CA LEU A 70 24.68 8.66 16.30
C LEU A 70 25.38 7.62 15.41
N SER A 71 26.72 7.62 15.36
CA SER A 71 27.48 6.67 14.54
C SER A 71 27.34 5.23 15.00
N GLU A 72 27.20 4.99 16.31
CA GLU A 72 26.91 3.66 16.85
C GLU A 72 25.53 3.12 16.41
N ARG A 73 24.60 4.02 16.07
CA ARG A 73 23.24 3.67 15.60
C ARG A 73 23.19 3.37 14.11
N LEU A 74 24.18 3.82 13.34
CA LEU A 74 24.26 3.63 11.89
C LEU A 74 24.43 2.14 11.57
N ILE A 75 23.57 1.64 10.68
CA ILE A 75 23.62 0.28 10.15
C ILE A 75 24.75 0.20 9.12
N CYS A 76 25.56 -0.86 9.26
CA CYS A 76 26.60 -1.20 8.31
C CYS A 76 26.31 -2.61 7.78
N ILE A 77 26.24 -2.74 6.46
CA ILE A 77 26.06 -4.00 5.75
C ILE A 77 27.19 -4.11 4.74
N ASN A 78 27.96 -5.19 4.77
CA ASN A 78 29.10 -5.40 3.86
C ASN A 78 30.06 -4.19 3.81
N ASN A 79 30.45 -3.67 4.98
CA ASN A 79 31.30 -2.48 5.14
C ASN A 79 30.76 -1.18 4.51
N THR A 80 29.47 -1.16 4.19
CA THR A 80 28.80 -0.03 3.56
C THR A 80 27.71 0.52 4.48
N THR A 81 27.64 1.85 4.61
CA THR A 81 26.63 2.54 5.42
C THR A 81 25.69 3.44 4.61
N LYS A 82 26.00 3.64 3.33
CA LYS A 82 25.22 4.40 2.36
C LYS A 82 24.80 3.49 1.23
N PHE A 83 23.51 3.42 0.96
CA PHE A 83 22.93 2.40 0.12
C PHE A 83 22.36 3.04 -1.15
N ASP A 84 22.80 2.50 -2.30
CA ASP A 84 22.31 2.87 -3.62
C ASP A 84 21.23 1.87 -4.05
N PHE A 85 19.96 2.25 -3.88
CA PHE A 85 18.83 1.34 -4.13
C PHE A 85 18.61 1.02 -5.61
N ASN A 86 19.29 1.70 -6.54
CA ASN A 86 19.32 1.32 -7.95
C ASN A 86 20.12 0.04 -8.22
N LYS A 87 21.04 -0.31 -7.30
CA LYS A 87 21.98 -1.43 -7.45
C LYS A 87 21.72 -2.58 -6.48
N ILE A 88 20.69 -2.45 -5.66
CA ILE A 88 20.39 -3.37 -4.57
C ILE A 88 19.33 -4.38 -5.02
N ASP A 89 19.62 -5.67 -4.82
CA ASP A 89 18.60 -6.70 -4.76
C ASP A 89 17.89 -6.63 -3.39
N ILE A 90 16.59 -6.32 -3.39
CA ILE A 90 15.85 -6.05 -2.15
C ILE A 90 15.73 -7.31 -1.27
N GLU A 91 15.61 -8.50 -1.87
CA GLU A 91 15.48 -9.75 -1.09
C GLU A 91 16.77 -10.08 -0.34
N GLU A 92 17.92 -9.99 -1.01
CA GLU A 92 19.22 -10.21 -0.41
C GLU A 92 19.54 -9.12 0.63
N PHE A 93 19.25 -7.86 0.32
CA PHE A 93 19.48 -6.75 1.22
C PHE A 93 18.63 -6.84 2.49
N GLU A 94 17.37 -7.26 2.38
CA GLU A 94 16.50 -7.41 3.53
C GLU A 94 17.02 -8.48 4.51
N LYS A 95 17.56 -9.60 4.00
CA LYS A 95 18.19 -10.64 4.82
C LYS A 95 19.37 -10.05 5.62
N LYS A 96 20.27 -9.32 4.95
CA LYS A 96 21.42 -8.67 5.59
C LYS A 96 21.01 -7.58 6.58
N LEU A 97 19.95 -6.83 6.26
CA LEU A 97 19.41 -5.80 7.14
C LEU A 97 18.82 -6.44 8.42
N ASN A 98 18.11 -7.57 8.32
CA ASN A 98 17.62 -8.30 9.50
C ASN A 98 18.76 -8.68 10.46
N GLU A 99 19.84 -9.22 9.91
CA GLU A 99 21.01 -9.62 10.68
C GLU A 99 21.68 -8.41 11.33
N ALA A 100 21.94 -7.35 10.56
CA ALA A 100 22.56 -6.13 11.07
C ALA A 100 21.71 -5.47 12.18
N VAL A 101 20.39 -5.39 12.00
CA VAL A 101 19.48 -4.85 13.01
C VAL A 101 19.45 -5.74 14.25
N SER A 102 19.46 -7.08 14.11
CA SER A 102 19.50 -8.01 15.25
C SER A 102 20.71 -7.77 16.15
N LEU A 103 21.89 -7.69 15.53
CA LEU A 103 23.18 -7.60 16.21
C LEU A 103 23.40 -6.25 16.90
N LYS A 104 22.82 -5.16 16.37
CA LYS A 104 23.00 -3.82 16.94
C LYS A 104 22.42 -3.70 18.35
N GLY A 105 23.23 -3.23 19.29
CA GLY A 105 22.84 -3.04 20.70
C GLY A 105 22.67 -4.34 21.48
N GLN A 106 23.14 -5.46 20.93
CA GLN A 106 23.26 -6.72 21.64
C GLN A 106 24.40 -6.61 22.67
N LYS A 107 24.17 -7.10 23.89
CA LYS A 107 25.23 -7.16 24.91
C LYS A 107 26.29 -8.19 24.51
N PRO A 108 27.58 -7.97 24.84
CA PRO A 108 28.64 -8.95 24.59
C PRO A 108 28.25 -10.34 25.12
N GLY A 109 28.36 -11.37 24.29
CA GLY A 109 28.07 -12.76 24.64
C GLY A 109 26.60 -13.18 24.62
N ALA A 110 25.65 -12.27 24.36
CA ALA A 110 24.25 -12.68 24.18
C ALA A 110 24.05 -13.44 22.85
N LYS A 111 23.10 -14.39 22.84
CA LYS A 111 22.69 -15.13 21.64
C LYS A 111 21.32 -14.63 21.18
N GLY A 112 21.20 -14.24 19.91
CA GLY A 112 19.98 -13.71 19.31
C GLY A 112 19.74 -12.21 19.58
N GLY A 113 18.91 -11.57 18.75
CA GLY A 113 18.62 -10.15 18.83
C GLY A 113 17.28 -9.80 18.20
N ASN A 114 16.71 -8.66 18.60
CA ASN A 114 15.45 -8.17 18.01
C ASN A 114 15.75 -7.48 16.66
N ASP A 115 15.21 -8.01 15.57
CA ASP A 115 15.29 -7.50 14.20
C ASP A 115 14.10 -6.59 13.80
N THR A 116 13.24 -6.26 14.77
CA THR A 116 12.06 -5.40 14.59
C THR A 116 12.15 -4.11 15.40
N LYS A 117 13.38 -3.58 15.53
CA LYS A 117 13.68 -2.31 16.23
C LYS A 117 13.15 -1.10 15.43
N LYS A 118 12.98 0.04 16.10
CA LYS A 118 12.61 1.30 15.46
C LYS A 118 13.77 1.73 14.54
N LEU A 119 13.48 1.98 13.27
CA LEU A 119 14.46 2.38 12.26
C LEU A 119 14.18 3.80 11.78
N PHE A 120 15.23 4.48 11.36
CA PHE A 120 15.18 5.74 10.62
C PHE A 120 15.97 5.59 9.33
N PHE A 121 15.37 5.92 8.20
CA PHE A 121 15.96 5.93 6.88
C PHE A 121 16.17 7.39 6.50
N LYS A 122 17.41 7.84 6.49
CA LYS A 122 17.79 9.14 5.97
C LYS A 122 17.82 9.03 4.45
N THR A 123 16.95 9.76 3.78
CA THR A 123 16.72 9.72 2.33
C THR A 123 16.21 11.09 1.88
N LYS A 124 16.35 11.41 0.59
CA LYS A 124 15.73 12.60 0.01
C LYS A 124 14.23 12.40 -0.21
N TYR A 125 13.80 11.15 -0.33
CA TYR A 125 12.40 10.81 -0.38
C TYR A 125 11.74 11.18 0.95
N SER A 126 10.76 12.06 0.86
CA SER A 126 9.77 12.25 1.90
C SER A 126 8.45 11.77 1.33
N PHE A 127 7.62 11.12 2.15
CA PHE A 127 6.21 11.08 1.82
C PHE A 127 5.79 12.54 1.62
N GLN A 128 5.29 12.93 0.45
CA GLN A 128 4.74 14.29 0.28
C GLN A 128 3.77 14.55 1.43
N LYS A 129 3.55 15.82 1.84
CA LYS A 129 2.56 16.25 2.85
C LYS A 129 1.13 15.79 2.46
N VAL A 130 0.91 14.49 2.55
CA VAL A 130 -0.32 13.76 2.48
C VAL A 130 -0.53 13.38 3.93
N ASN A 131 -1.67 13.82 4.47
CA ASN A 131 -2.04 13.62 5.86
C ASN A 131 -1.56 12.28 6.42
N GLN A 132 -0.99 12.37 7.62
CA GLN A 132 -0.26 11.37 8.41
C GLN A 132 -1.08 10.11 8.79
N ASN A 133 -2.11 9.79 8.02
CA ASN A 133 -2.99 8.65 8.23
C ASN A 133 -2.94 7.64 7.09
N LYS A 134 -1.95 7.61 6.19
CA LYS A 134 -1.95 6.68 5.04
C LYS A 134 -0.62 5.97 4.82
N ILE A 135 -0.43 4.83 5.48
CA ILE A 135 0.44 3.76 4.99
C ILE A 135 -0.33 2.99 3.92
N ARG A 136 0.08 3.10 2.65
CA ARG A 136 -0.35 2.21 1.57
C ARG A 136 0.61 1.03 1.47
N ILE A 137 0.12 -0.13 1.09
CA ILE A 137 0.90 -1.33 0.82
C ILE A 137 0.69 -1.60 -0.66
N HIS A 138 1.74 -1.39 -1.46
CA HIS A 138 1.79 -1.91 -2.82
C HIS A 138 1.84 -3.43 -2.74
N THR A 139 0.98 -4.08 -3.51
CA THR A 139 1.16 -5.49 -3.85
C THR A 139 2.09 -5.49 -5.05
N GLU A 140 3.27 -6.11 -4.91
CA GLU A 140 4.28 -6.21 -5.98
C GLU A 140 3.67 -7.06 -7.11
N ALA A 141 3.02 -6.42 -8.09
CA ALA A 141 2.99 -6.96 -9.43
C ALA A 141 3.84 -6.05 -10.30
N LYS A 142 4.80 -6.67 -10.98
CA LYS A 142 5.51 -6.04 -12.09
C LYS A 142 4.46 -5.67 -13.14
N LEU A 143 4.07 -4.40 -13.16
CA LEU A 143 3.47 -3.80 -14.34
C LEU A 143 4.59 -3.64 -15.35
N ASP A 144 4.40 -4.21 -16.53
CA ASP A 144 5.18 -3.85 -17.70
C ASP A 144 5.02 -2.34 -17.92
N ASP A 145 6.11 -1.63 -18.21
CA ASP A 145 6.20 -0.16 -18.25
C ASP A 145 5.42 0.45 -19.44
N THR A 146 4.09 0.34 -19.44
CA THR A 146 3.22 1.14 -20.32
C THR A 146 2.91 2.49 -19.68
N LYS A 147 3.18 3.57 -20.42
CA LYS A 147 3.13 4.98 -19.97
C LYS A 147 1.77 5.44 -19.40
N GLU A 148 0.69 4.70 -19.64
CA GLU A 148 -0.68 5.07 -19.25
C GLU A 148 -1.08 4.56 -17.84
N ASP A 149 -0.53 3.43 -17.38
CA ASP A 149 -0.92 2.86 -16.08
C ASP A 149 -0.33 3.67 -14.92
N ILE A 150 0.86 4.23 -15.15
CA ILE A 150 1.48 5.27 -14.32
C ILE A 150 0.58 6.51 -14.22
N GLN A 151 -0.21 6.84 -15.26
CA GLN A 151 -1.05 8.03 -15.27
C GLN A 151 -2.34 7.83 -14.47
N LEU A 152 -3.02 6.70 -14.62
CA LEU A 152 -4.21 6.38 -13.83
C LEU A 152 -3.88 6.32 -12.34
N GLU A 153 -2.76 5.67 -11.98
CA GLU A 153 -2.30 5.60 -10.60
C GLU A 153 -1.99 6.99 -10.03
N LYS A 154 -1.29 7.85 -10.79
CA LYS A 154 -1.01 9.24 -10.40
C LYS A 154 -2.30 10.03 -10.17
N ILE A 155 -3.29 9.88 -11.05
CA ILE A 155 -4.59 10.56 -10.91
C ILE A 155 -5.28 10.08 -9.64
N LEU A 156 -5.40 8.78 -9.41
CA LEU A 156 -6.05 8.24 -8.21
C LEU A 156 -5.31 8.58 -6.92
N ASN A 157 -4.00 8.85 -6.99
CA ASN A 157 -3.21 9.31 -5.87
C ASN A 157 -3.50 10.77 -5.47
N GLU A 158 -4.01 11.59 -6.39
CA GLU A 158 -4.48 12.95 -6.10
C GLU A 158 -5.86 12.97 -5.44
N PHE A 159 -6.62 11.87 -5.50
CA PHE A 159 -7.95 11.81 -4.88
C PHE A 159 -7.86 11.74 -3.36
N ILE A 160 -8.49 12.71 -2.68
CA ILE A 160 -8.52 12.82 -1.23
C ILE A 160 -9.97 12.75 -0.78
N PHE A 161 -10.27 11.78 0.08
CA PHE A 161 -11.54 11.64 0.78
C PHE A 161 -11.27 11.30 2.25
N ASP A 162 -12.00 11.96 3.15
CA ASP A 162 -11.91 11.75 4.59
C ASP A 162 -12.94 10.71 5.03
N PHE A 163 -12.51 9.45 5.15
CA PHE A 163 -13.38 8.33 5.48
C PHE A 163 -13.37 8.08 6.99
N ASN A 164 -14.31 8.69 7.71
CA ASN A 164 -14.51 8.45 9.14
C ASN A 164 -15.63 7.44 9.37
N ARG A 165 -15.28 6.17 9.63
CA ARG A 165 -16.28 5.11 9.81
C ARG A 165 -17.10 5.35 11.09
N PRO A 166 -18.45 5.40 11.02
CA PRO A 166 -19.30 5.47 12.20
C PRO A 166 -19.31 4.09 12.90
N GLN A 167 -19.13 4.07 14.22
CA GLN A 167 -18.96 2.82 14.96
C GLN A 167 -20.22 1.94 15.00
N ASN A 168 -21.44 2.50 14.90
CA ASN A 168 -22.69 1.75 15.10
C ASN A 168 -23.89 2.23 14.24
N ASN A 169 -23.66 2.94 13.14
CA ASN A 169 -24.75 3.51 12.34
C ASN A 169 -24.64 3.10 10.86
N SER A 170 -25.43 2.11 10.46
CA SER A 170 -25.44 1.57 9.10
C SER A 170 -25.95 2.58 8.06
N SER A 171 -26.92 3.42 8.43
CA SER A 171 -27.44 4.49 7.56
C SER A 171 -26.40 5.57 7.29
N GLU A 172 -25.62 5.94 8.30
CA GLU A 172 -24.54 6.91 8.17
C GLU A 172 -23.36 6.33 7.38
N LEU A 173 -23.01 5.06 7.58
CA LEU A 173 -22.01 4.39 6.74
C LEU A 173 -22.45 4.39 5.27
N LYS A 174 -23.72 4.10 5.00
CA LYS A 174 -24.26 4.16 3.64
C LYS A 174 -24.15 5.56 3.03
N LEU A 175 -24.44 6.59 3.81
CA LEU A 175 -24.30 7.98 3.37
C LEU A 175 -22.84 8.32 3.03
N ILE A 176 -21.89 7.92 3.88
CA ILE A 176 -20.46 8.18 3.66
C ILE A 176 -19.95 7.43 2.42
N VAL A 177 -20.36 6.17 2.22
CA VAL A 177 -19.98 5.39 1.02
C VAL A 177 -20.59 6.01 -0.24
N ASN A 178 -21.84 6.49 -0.18
CA ASN A 178 -22.46 7.19 -1.31
C ASN A 178 -21.71 8.50 -1.63
N ASN A 179 -21.30 9.26 -0.61
CA ASN A 179 -20.51 10.48 -0.80
C ASN A 179 -19.14 10.17 -1.41
N LEU A 180 -18.48 9.11 -0.93
CA LEU A 180 -17.23 8.61 -1.50
C LEU A 180 -17.40 8.26 -2.98
N GLN A 181 -18.47 7.53 -3.34
CA GLN A 181 -18.77 7.18 -4.73
C GLN A 181 -18.98 8.42 -5.60
N GLU A 182 -19.75 9.40 -5.10
CA GLU A 182 -20.04 10.63 -5.84
C GLU A 182 -18.77 11.46 -6.07
N GLU A 183 -17.99 11.71 -5.02
CA GLU A 183 -16.77 12.50 -5.11
C GLU A 183 -15.71 11.81 -5.98
N LEU A 184 -15.56 10.49 -5.85
CA LEU A 184 -14.62 9.74 -6.69
C LEU A 184 -15.05 9.76 -8.15
N PHE A 185 -16.35 9.59 -8.43
CA PHE A 185 -16.91 9.66 -9.77
C PHE A 185 -16.66 11.03 -10.42
N GLN A 186 -16.95 12.12 -9.69
CA GLN A 186 -16.72 13.48 -10.18
C GLN A 186 -15.23 13.74 -10.41
N PHE A 187 -14.39 13.32 -9.48
CA PHE A 187 -12.95 13.47 -9.58
C PHE A 187 -12.39 12.74 -10.81
N ILE A 188 -12.68 11.45 -10.96
CA ILE A 188 -12.09 10.65 -12.04
C ILE A 188 -12.63 11.06 -13.41
N SER A 189 -13.92 11.38 -13.52
CA SER A 189 -14.52 11.85 -14.77
C SER A 189 -13.96 13.20 -15.23
N SER A 190 -13.60 14.08 -14.30
CA SER A 190 -12.95 15.35 -14.62
C SER A 190 -11.50 15.17 -15.11
N LYS A 191 -10.79 14.16 -14.60
CA LYS A 191 -9.37 13.89 -14.89
C LYS A 191 -9.17 13.04 -16.14
N LEU A 192 -10.16 12.21 -16.49
CA LEU A 192 -10.15 11.32 -17.65
C LEU A 192 -11.39 11.57 -18.54
N PRO A 193 -11.46 12.72 -19.23
CA PRO A 193 -12.62 13.11 -20.02
C PRO A 193 -12.82 12.29 -21.29
N SER A 194 -11.82 11.51 -21.72
CA SER A 194 -11.91 10.59 -22.87
C SER A 194 -12.74 9.33 -22.57
N TYR A 195 -12.97 9.03 -21.30
CA TYR A 195 -13.74 7.87 -20.87
C TYR A 195 -15.23 8.23 -20.71
N ASN A 196 -16.11 7.32 -21.14
CA ASN A 196 -17.55 7.41 -20.88
C ASN A 196 -17.85 6.83 -19.50
N TRP A 197 -18.08 7.71 -18.53
CA TRP A 197 -18.28 7.35 -17.13
C TRP A 197 -19.75 7.13 -16.76
N LYS A 198 -20.01 6.07 -15.98
CA LYS A 198 -21.32 5.73 -15.41
C LYS A 198 -21.16 5.24 -13.98
N LYS A 199 -22.14 5.57 -13.12
CA LYS A 199 -22.31 4.94 -11.80
C LYS A 199 -23.32 3.81 -11.90
N GLU A 200 -23.19 2.83 -11.01
CA GLU A 200 -24.12 1.68 -10.94
C GLU A 200 -24.33 1.03 -12.32
N TYR A 201 -23.24 0.85 -13.06
CA TYR A 201 -23.30 0.32 -14.41
C TYR A 201 -23.51 -1.18 -14.37
N MET A 202 -24.54 -1.65 -15.07
CA MET A 202 -24.84 -3.07 -15.21
C MET A 202 -24.39 -3.55 -16.60
N PRO A 203 -23.24 -4.26 -16.73
CA PRO A 203 -22.74 -4.71 -18.04
C PRO A 203 -23.66 -5.73 -18.71
N SER A 204 -24.43 -6.48 -17.92
CA SER A 204 -25.35 -7.50 -18.41
C SER A 204 -26.66 -7.46 -17.64
N SER A 205 -27.77 -7.29 -18.37
CA SER A 205 -29.13 -7.42 -17.83
C SER A 205 -29.45 -8.82 -17.30
N LEU A 206 -28.67 -9.84 -17.70
CA LEU A 206 -28.85 -11.22 -17.26
C LEU A 206 -28.23 -11.51 -15.89
N ARG A 207 -27.11 -10.84 -15.54
CA ARG A 207 -26.36 -11.14 -14.31
C ARG A 207 -26.64 -10.19 -13.14
N LYS A 208 -27.43 -9.11 -13.36
CA LYS A 208 -27.84 -8.10 -12.34
C LYS A 208 -26.70 -7.55 -11.49
N ASP A 209 -25.49 -7.67 -12.01
CA ASP A 209 -24.26 -7.36 -11.33
C ASP A 209 -23.89 -5.91 -11.70
N SER A 210 -24.05 -5.01 -10.75
CA SER A 210 -23.74 -3.58 -10.89
C SER A 210 -22.29 -3.31 -10.52
N ILE A 211 -21.62 -2.47 -11.29
CA ILE A 211 -20.31 -1.89 -11.02
C ILE A 211 -20.53 -0.50 -10.43
N ASP A 212 -19.93 -0.22 -9.26
CA ASP A 212 -20.13 1.04 -8.56
C ASP A 212 -19.77 2.25 -9.44
N ILE A 213 -18.60 2.24 -10.08
CA ILE A 213 -18.21 3.23 -11.09
C ILE A 213 -17.51 2.53 -12.26
N TYR A 214 -17.97 2.83 -13.48
CA TYR A 214 -17.46 2.26 -14.71
C TYR A 214 -17.09 3.35 -15.70
N GLY A 215 -15.91 3.25 -16.32
CA GLY A 215 -15.47 4.11 -17.40
C GLY A 215 -15.07 3.27 -18.61
N PHE A 216 -15.53 3.63 -19.82
CA PHE A 216 -15.09 2.97 -21.04
C PHE A 216 -14.51 3.95 -22.06
N ASN A 217 -13.34 3.64 -22.59
CA ASN A 217 -12.74 4.36 -23.70
C ASN A 217 -12.81 3.50 -24.98
N HIS A 218 -13.66 3.91 -25.91
CA HIS A 218 -13.88 3.23 -27.18
C HIS A 218 -12.62 3.17 -28.06
N ASN A 219 -11.75 4.18 -27.99
CA ASN A 219 -10.56 4.26 -28.84
C ASN A 219 -9.47 3.27 -28.41
N GLU A 220 -9.38 3.02 -27.09
CA GLU A 220 -8.39 2.14 -26.47
C GLU A 220 -8.94 0.71 -26.22
N ASN A 221 -10.24 0.49 -26.45
CA ASN A 221 -10.96 -0.71 -25.99
C ASN A 221 -10.66 -1.03 -24.51
N LYS A 222 -10.62 0.02 -23.67
CA LYS A 222 -10.20 -0.06 -22.27
C LYS A 222 -11.33 0.32 -21.33
N SER A 223 -11.57 -0.55 -20.37
CA SER A 223 -12.54 -0.46 -19.30
C SER A 223 -11.84 -0.22 -17.98
N ILE A 224 -12.30 0.80 -17.27
CA ILE A 224 -11.93 1.05 -15.88
C ILE A 224 -13.12 0.65 -15.03
N VAL A 225 -12.89 -0.34 -14.17
CA VAL A 225 -13.88 -0.87 -13.23
C VAL A 225 -13.47 -0.44 -11.84
N ILE A 226 -14.31 0.31 -11.14
CA ILE A 226 -14.04 0.74 -9.78
C ILE A 226 -15.15 0.20 -8.87
N GLU A 227 -14.74 -0.52 -7.84
CA GLU A 227 -15.62 -1.13 -6.84
C GLU A 227 -15.24 -0.62 -5.45
N LEU A 228 -16.24 -0.17 -4.69
CA LEU A 228 -16.13 0.27 -3.31
C LEU A 228 -16.50 -0.89 -2.40
N ASP A 229 -15.54 -1.36 -1.61
CA ASP A 229 -15.75 -2.47 -0.69
C ASP A 229 -15.20 -2.18 0.69
N PRO A 230 -15.81 -2.72 1.76
CA PRO A 230 -15.11 -2.79 3.04
C PRO A 230 -13.86 -3.69 2.90
N HIS A 231 -13.01 -3.76 3.93
CA HIS A 231 -11.90 -4.73 4.04
C HIS A 231 -12.35 -6.22 4.11
N ARG A 232 -13.34 -6.61 3.31
CA ARG A 232 -14.00 -7.89 3.27
C ARG A 232 -13.48 -8.69 2.09
N ALA A 233 -12.51 -9.54 2.37
CA ALA A 233 -11.84 -10.41 1.40
C ALA A 233 -12.77 -11.14 0.42
N ASP A 234 -13.86 -11.74 0.92
CA ASP A 234 -14.76 -12.52 0.07
C ASP A 234 -15.54 -11.64 -0.92
N SER A 235 -15.81 -10.38 -0.57
CA SER A 235 -16.44 -9.40 -1.48
C SER A 235 -15.50 -9.07 -2.64
N ILE A 236 -14.24 -8.75 -2.30
CA ILE A 236 -13.19 -8.34 -3.24
C ILE A 236 -13.02 -9.42 -4.32
N ALA A 237 -12.80 -10.67 -3.91
CA ALA A 237 -12.56 -11.77 -4.84
C ALA A 237 -13.78 -12.07 -5.72
N LYS A 238 -14.99 -12.12 -5.13
CA LYS A 238 -16.22 -12.43 -5.87
C LYS A 238 -16.53 -11.38 -6.94
N LYS A 239 -16.45 -10.10 -6.56
CA LYS A 239 -16.69 -8.99 -7.49
C LYS A 239 -15.65 -8.99 -8.60
N PHE A 240 -14.36 -9.06 -8.26
CA PHE A 240 -13.27 -9.12 -9.25
C PHE A 240 -13.50 -10.23 -10.28
N VAL A 241 -13.65 -11.48 -9.84
CA VAL A 241 -13.86 -12.62 -10.75
C VAL A 241 -15.11 -12.42 -11.62
N SER A 242 -16.21 -11.91 -11.05
CA SER A 242 -17.42 -11.64 -11.81
C SER A 242 -17.20 -10.56 -12.88
N ARG A 243 -16.57 -9.43 -12.54
CA ARG A 243 -16.36 -8.30 -13.47
C ARG A 243 -15.41 -8.67 -14.59
N ILE A 244 -14.31 -9.35 -14.27
CA ILE A 244 -13.37 -9.81 -15.31
C ILE A 244 -14.03 -10.83 -16.24
N ALA A 245 -14.87 -11.73 -15.73
CA ALA A 245 -15.60 -12.68 -16.58
C ALA A 245 -16.65 -12.01 -17.47
N LEU A 246 -17.29 -10.93 -16.99
CA LEU A 246 -18.25 -10.13 -17.76
C LEU A 246 -17.58 -9.33 -18.88
N LEU A 247 -16.38 -8.82 -18.63
CA LEU A 247 -15.61 -7.95 -19.54
C LEU A 247 -14.42 -8.69 -20.16
N LYS A 248 -14.58 -9.99 -20.41
CA LYS A 248 -13.48 -10.88 -20.82
C LYS A 248 -12.78 -10.42 -22.10
N ASP A 249 -13.51 -9.80 -23.04
CA ASP A 249 -13.04 -9.41 -24.36
C ASP A 249 -12.50 -7.96 -24.42
N GLU A 250 -12.46 -7.26 -23.27
CA GLU A 250 -12.01 -5.86 -23.15
C GLU A 250 -10.68 -5.77 -22.41
N ASN A 251 -9.91 -4.69 -22.60
CA ASN A 251 -8.80 -4.39 -21.68
C ASN A 251 -9.40 -3.86 -20.38
N VAL A 252 -9.02 -4.39 -19.22
CA VAL A 252 -9.66 -4.03 -17.94
C VAL A 252 -8.64 -3.61 -16.90
N SER A 253 -8.75 -2.39 -16.39
CA SER A 253 -8.11 -1.96 -15.15
C SER A 253 -9.15 -2.01 -14.02
N TYR A 254 -9.07 -3.03 -13.17
CA TYR A 254 -9.95 -3.20 -12.02
C TYR A 254 -9.35 -2.51 -10.79
N ILE A 255 -10.12 -1.65 -10.14
CA ILE A 255 -9.70 -0.89 -8.98
C ILE A 255 -10.64 -1.20 -7.81
N ALA A 256 -10.10 -1.77 -6.74
CA ALA A 256 -10.79 -1.94 -5.48
C ALA A 256 -10.47 -0.77 -4.54
N PHE A 257 -11.45 0.11 -4.29
CA PHE A 257 -11.36 1.12 -3.25
C PHE A 257 -11.90 0.55 -1.93
N LEU A 258 -10.98 0.26 -1.03
CA LEU A 258 -11.18 -0.51 0.18
C LEU A 258 -11.24 0.39 1.39
N TYR A 259 -12.37 0.39 2.11
CA TYR A 259 -12.56 1.18 3.33
C TYR A 259 -12.63 0.30 4.59
N PRO A 260 -12.30 0.85 5.78
CA PRO A 260 -12.35 0.10 7.03
C PRO A 260 -13.67 -0.65 7.21
N GLY A 261 -13.57 -1.97 7.41
CA GLY A 261 -14.67 -2.87 7.70
C GLY A 261 -15.04 -2.92 9.18
N THR A 262 -15.77 -3.96 9.60
CA THR A 262 -15.90 -4.28 11.04
C THR A 262 -14.59 -4.86 11.58
N GLU A 263 -14.46 -5.04 12.90
CA GLU A 263 -13.28 -5.69 13.50
C GLU A 263 -13.00 -7.10 12.94
N LYS A 264 -14.04 -7.77 12.42
CA LYS A 264 -13.94 -9.09 11.77
C LYS A 264 -13.49 -9.03 10.30
N MET A 265 -13.18 -7.84 9.79
CA MET A 265 -12.75 -7.60 8.42
C MET A 265 -11.33 -6.99 8.45
N PRO A 266 -10.31 -7.81 8.77
CA PRO A 266 -8.96 -7.30 8.95
C PRO A 266 -8.36 -6.86 7.62
N LYS A 267 -7.74 -5.68 7.62
CA LYS A 267 -7.05 -5.11 6.44
C LYS A 267 -6.05 -6.10 5.82
N ASN A 268 -5.34 -6.86 6.64
CA ASN A 268 -4.32 -7.81 6.17
C ASN A 268 -4.90 -8.96 5.34
N GLU A 269 -6.11 -9.40 5.65
CA GLU A 269 -6.79 -10.41 4.83
C GLU A 269 -7.23 -9.82 3.50
N ALA A 270 -7.77 -8.60 3.49
CA ALA A 270 -8.07 -7.89 2.25
C ALA A 270 -6.82 -7.69 1.37
N ILE A 271 -5.67 -7.32 1.95
CA ILE A 271 -4.39 -7.22 1.25
C ILE A 271 -3.98 -8.55 0.62
N LYS A 272 -4.09 -9.66 1.36
CA LYS A 272 -3.81 -10.99 0.81
C LYS A 272 -4.65 -11.24 -0.45
N TYR A 273 -5.96 -11.03 -0.38
CA TYR A 273 -6.85 -11.26 -1.52
C TYR A 273 -6.63 -10.28 -2.67
N CYS A 274 -6.19 -9.05 -2.41
CA CYS A 274 -5.72 -8.15 -3.45
C CYS A 274 -4.54 -8.76 -4.21
N ASN A 275 -3.52 -9.30 -3.51
CA ASN A 275 -2.40 -9.99 -4.18
C ASN A 275 -2.91 -11.15 -5.04
N ASP A 276 -3.79 -11.99 -4.49
CA ASP A 276 -4.35 -13.14 -5.22
C ASP A 276 -5.10 -12.67 -6.49
N CYS A 277 -5.87 -11.57 -6.41
CA CYS A 277 -6.56 -11.00 -7.58
C CYS A 277 -5.59 -10.44 -8.62
N THR A 278 -4.49 -9.82 -8.19
CA THR A 278 -3.44 -9.33 -9.09
C THR A 278 -2.77 -10.47 -9.86
N GLU A 279 -2.43 -11.57 -9.18
CA GLU A 279 -1.88 -12.76 -9.85
C GLU A 279 -2.86 -13.36 -10.86
N ILE A 280 -4.15 -13.43 -10.50
CA ILE A 280 -5.19 -13.89 -11.41
C ILE A 280 -5.31 -12.95 -12.62
N ALA A 281 -5.27 -11.63 -12.43
CA ALA A 281 -5.32 -10.65 -13.52
C ALA A 281 -4.16 -10.86 -14.51
N ASN A 282 -2.95 -11.06 -13.99
CA ASN A 282 -1.77 -11.34 -14.80
C ASN A 282 -1.91 -12.63 -15.62
N ILE A 283 -2.46 -13.70 -15.02
CA ILE A 283 -2.70 -14.97 -15.71
C ILE A 283 -3.80 -14.83 -16.78
N MET A 284 -4.83 -14.03 -16.52
CA MET A 284 -5.94 -13.82 -17.45
C MET A 284 -5.59 -12.89 -18.62
N SER A 285 -4.55 -12.08 -18.46
CA SER A 285 -4.00 -11.27 -19.54
C SER A 285 -3.44 -12.15 -20.65
N ASN A 286 -3.75 -11.80 -21.89
CA ASN A 286 -3.30 -12.54 -23.08
C ASN A 286 -3.08 -11.57 -24.25
N SER A 287 -2.68 -12.09 -25.42
CA SER A 287 -2.35 -11.26 -26.59
C SER A 287 -3.48 -10.34 -27.08
N ASN A 288 -4.73 -10.67 -26.74
CA ASN A 288 -5.92 -9.98 -27.23
C ASN A 288 -6.58 -9.08 -26.18
N SER A 289 -6.22 -9.22 -24.90
CA SER A 289 -6.81 -8.43 -23.82
C SER A 289 -5.90 -8.37 -22.59
N THR A 290 -5.69 -7.18 -22.04
CA THR A 290 -4.97 -6.97 -20.78
C THR A 290 -5.93 -6.89 -19.60
N LYS A 291 -5.53 -7.39 -18.44
CA LYS A 291 -6.30 -7.40 -17.19
C LYS A 291 -5.38 -7.00 -16.05
N GLU A 292 -5.81 -6.01 -15.27
CA GLU A 292 -5.05 -5.44 -14.17
C GLU A 292 -5.91 -5.33 -12.92
N PHE A 293 -5.27 -5.39 -11.76
CA PHE A 293 -5.91 -5.19 -10.47
C PHE A 293 -5.12 -4.17 -9.64
N LEU A 294 -5.82 -3.20 -9.05
CA LEU A 294 -5.27 -2.16 -8.19
C LEU A 294 -6.06 -2.09 -6.88
N GLY A 295 -5.39 -2.21 -5.74
CA GLY A 295 -6.00 -2.09 -4.41
C GLY A 295 -5.70 -0.75 -3.74
N TYR A 296 -6.73 0.04 -3.46
CA TYR A 296 -6.63 1.35 -2.81
C TYR A 296 -7.27 1.32 -1.42
N PHE A 297 -6.46 1.41 -0.36
CA PHE A 297 -6.95 1.34 1.01
C PHE A 297 -7.12 2.73 1.64
N PHE A 298 -8.31 2.98 2.21
CA PHE A 298 -8.49 3.95 3.28
C PHE A 298 -8.03 3.34 4.61
N ASN A 299 -7.58 4.21 5.52
CA ASN A 299 -7.17 3.81 6.86
C ASN A 299 -8.25 4.17 7.87
#